data_AF-A0A2G6EE90-F1
#
_entry.id   AF-A0A2G6EE90-F1
#
_cell.length_a   1.000
_cell.length_b   1.000
_cell.length_c   1.000
_cell.angle_alpha   90.00
_cell.angle_beta   90.00
_cell.angle_gamma   90.00
#
_symmetry.space_group_name_H-M   'P 1'
#
loop_
_entity.id
_entity.type
_entity.pdbx_description
1 polymer ?
#
loop_
_entity_poly.entity_id
_entity_poly.type
_entity_poly.pdbx_seq_one_letter_code
_entity_poly.pdbx_strand_id
1 'polypeptide(L)'
;ILEEFKKNRTKLIETVYQTYLDALKRKNRPIPQITLKQLITTQGGVGTAAEHKFLMDYYNIDLVGWGTPFLLVPEATNLDDETIELLCNAKEDDLYLSRISPLGVRFNAVKGNTQEIEKLKLDADGTPGSSCPKRFLTFSQEYTDRPICTASKKFQNIKLKELEEANLDLENYNIKRKEIIEKECLCVGLGNSVNHIDGVDNKTKSNGVSVCPGPNLAYFSEIVSLKDMVDHIYDKINIIKRSDRPNLFIKELNLYYNNMSEGINYYKEMFEEVKYKFENVKEDFLVELERIQFKIKNLLNPKEIIKIG
;
A
#
# COMPACT_ATOMS: atom_id res chain seq x y z
N ILE A 1 -10.96 7.58 13.56
CA ILE A 1 -9.56 8.01 13.78
C ILE A 1 -9.47 9.53 13.89
N LEU A 2 -9.76 10.30 12.83
CA LEU A 2 -9.63 11.77 12.86
C LEU A 2 -10.42 12.44 13.99
N GLU A 3 -11.65 11.98 14.25
CA GLU A 3 -12.47 12.48 15.37
C GLU A 3 -11.81 12.26 16.75
N GLU A 4 -11.07 11.16 16.91
CA GLU A 4 -10.36 10.85 18.16
C GLU A 4 -9.18 11.82 18.36
N PHE A 5 -8.44 12.11 17.30
CA PHE A 5 -7.38 13.13 17.30
C PHE A 5 -7.94 14.51 17.60
N LYS A 6 -9.08 14.89 17.00
CA LYS A 6 -9.77 16.16 17.27
C LYS A 6 -10.15 16.28 18.75
N LYS A 7 -10.82 15.26 19.31
CA LYS A 7 -11.32 15.27 20.70
C LYS A 7 -10.21 15.22 21.75
N ASN A 8 -9.14 14.47 21.48
CA ASN A 8 -8.06 14.22 22.45
C ASN A 8 -6.78 15.01 22.14
N ARG A 9 -6.85 16.01 21.26
CA ARG A 9 -5.68 16.76 20.78
C ARG A 9 -4.81 17.30 21.93
N THR A 10 -5.40 17.99 22.89
CA THR A 10 -4.69 18.55 24.04
C THR A 10 -4.00 17.47 24.87
N LYS A 11 -4.72 16.39 25.18
CA LYS A 11 -4.20 15.25 25.93
C LYS A 11 -3.02 14.58 25.22
N LEU A 12 -3.11 14.43 23.90
CA LEU A 12 -2.01 13.89 23.08
C LEU A 12 -0.77 14.78 23.20
N ILE A 13 -0.93 16.10 23.03
CA ILE A 13 0.16 17.07 23.11
C ILE A 13 0.84 17.01 24.48
N GLU A 14 0.06 17.05 25.56
CA GLU A 14 0.59 17.01 26.93
C GLU A 14 1.35 15.71 27.21
N THR A 15 0.79 14.57 26.80
CA THR A 15 1.40 13.25 27.03
C THR A 15 2.71 13.09 26.26
N VAL A 16 2.74 13.49 24.98
CA VAL A 16 3.95 13.43 24.15
C VAL A 16 4.99 14.42 24.66
N TYR A 17 4.58 15.63 25.04
CA TYR A 17 5.49 16.65 25.54
C TYR A 17 6.15 16.22 26.85
N GLN A 18 5.41 15.64 27.80
CA GLN A 18 5.99 15.12 29.04
C GLN A 18 7.05 14.04 28.77
N THR A 19 6.76 13.12 27.85
CA THR A 19 7.72 12.07 27.44
C THR A 19 9.00 12.67 26.85
N TYR A 20 8.86 13.73 26.04
CA TYR A 20 9.98 14.47 25.46
C TYR A 20 10.83 15.17 26.54
N LEU A 21 10.19 15.84 27.51
CA LEU A 21 10.88 16.47 28.64
C LEU A 21 11.70 15.47 29.47
N ASP A 22 11.10 14.32 29.78
CA ASP A 22 11.78 13.26 30.55
C ASP A 22 12.95 12.66 29.79
N ALA A 23 12.86 12.55 28.46
CA ALA A 23 13.97 12.12 27.61
C ALA A 23 15.11 13.14 27.59
N LEU A 24 14.81 14.44 27.51
CA LEU A 24 15.84 15.49 27.58
C LEU A 24 16.55 15.51 28.92
N LYS A 25 15.79 15.41 30.02
CA LYS A 25 16.33 15.34 31.38
C LYS A 25 17.30 14.17 31.54
N ARG A 26 16.90 12.96 31.12
CA ARG A 26 17.77 11.77 31.16
C ARG A 26 19.03 11.90 30.31
N LYS A 27 18.97 12.66 29.22
CA LYS A 27 20.11 12.93 28.33
C LYS A 27 20.93 14.16 28.73
N ASN A 28 20.65 14.79 29.87
CA ASN A 28 21.27 16.05 30.31
C ASN A 28 21.25 17.14 29.22
N ARG A 29 20.13 17.27 28.51
CA ARG A 29 19.93 18.28 27.47
C ARG A 29 19.08 19.46 27.99
N PRO A 30 19.23 20.67 27.42
CA PRO A 30 18.40 21.82 27.78
C PRO A 30 16.91 21.52 27.64
N ILE A 31 16.12 21.92 28.63
CA ILE A 31 14.67 21.72 28.69
C ILE A 31 13.96 23.01 28.22
N PRO A 32 13.08 22.93 27.21
CA PRO A 32 12.30 24.09 26.77
C PRO A 32 11.38 24.61 27.88
N GLN A 33 11.29 25.94 27.99
CA GLN A 33 10.44 26.62 28.97
C GLN A 33 9.00 26.80 28.48
N ILE A 34 8.76 26.63 27.17
CA ILE A 34 7.46 26.79 26.53
C ILE A 34 7.16 25.49 25.77
N THR A 35 5.92 25.02 25.88
CA THR A 35 5.44 23.87 25.12
C THR A 35 5.60 24.11 23.63
N LEU A 36 6.29 23.18 22.96
CA LEU A 36 6.49 23.25 21.52
C LEU A 36 5.16 23.02 20.80
N LYS A 37 4.87 23.84 19.79
CA LYS A 37 3.68 23.67 18.95
C LYS A 37 3.80 22.34 18.20
N GLN A 38 2.89 21.41 18.49
CA GLN A 38 2.73 20.18 17.71
C GLN A 38 1.73 20.42 16.59
N LEU A 39 2.17 20.19 15.36
CA LEU A 39 1.30 20.14 14.18
C LEU A 39 0.82 18.70 13.99
N ILE A 40 -0.47 18.54 13.71
CA ILE A 40 -1.09 17.27 13.33
C ILE A 40 -1.42 17.37 11.85
N THR A 41 -0.88 16.43 11.08
CA THR A 41 -1.12 16.34 9.64
C THR A 41 -1.94 15.11 9.32
N THR A 42 -2.70 15.14 8.23
CA THR A 42 -3.38 13.96 7.70
C THR A 42 -3.11 13.79 6.21
N GLN A 43 -3.06 12.54 5.77
CA GLN A 43 -2.82 12.14 4.38
C GLN A 43 -3.63 10.88 4.11
N GLY A 44 -3.95 10.66 2.84
CA GLY A 44 -4.66 9.45 2.39
C GLY A 44 -5.91 9.79 1.60
N GLY A 45 -5.91 9.45 0.31
CA GLY A 45 -7.08 9.55 -0.55
C GLY A 45 -7.59 10.96 -0.88
N VAL A 46 -7.07 12.03 -0.31
CA VAL A 46 -7.51 13.40 -0.61
C VAL A 46 -7.32 13.70 -2.10
N GLY A 47 -8.37 14.19 -2.75
CA GLY A 47 -8.38 14.42 -4.18
C GLY A 47 -9.08 15.69 -4.61
N THR A 48 -9.82 16.39 -3.74
CA THR A 48 -10.44 17.69 -4.07
C THR A 48 -10.15 18.76 -3.02
N ALA A 49 -10.25 20.03 -3.41
CA ALA A 49 -10.12 21.16 -2.49
C ALA A 49 -11.19 21.14 -1.37
N ALA A 50 -12.41 20.71 -1.70
CA ALA A 50 -13.49 20.57 -0.71
C ALA A 50 -13.13 19.55 0.39
N GLU A 51 -12.59 18.39 0.01
CA GLU A 51 -12.10 17.39 0.97
C GLU A 51 -10.92 17.91 1.81
N HIS A 52 -9.97 18.60 1.18
CA HIS A 52 -8.85 19.24 1.87
C HIS A 52 -9.38 20.21 2.95
N LYS A 53 -10.27 21.12 2.54
CA LYS A 53 -10.85 22.13 3.43
C LYS A 53 -11.66 21.47 4.55
N PHE A 54 -12.45 20.45 4.25
CA PHE A 54 -13.20 19.70 5.26
C PHE A 54 -12.28 19.11 6.33
N LEU A 55 -11.17 18.49 5.93
CA LEU A 55 -10.20 17.91 6.88
C LEU A 55 -9.59 18.97 7.80
N MET A 56 -9.25 20.13 7.26
CA MET A 56 -8.69 21.25 8.03
C MET A 56 -9.74 21.84 8.98
N ASP A 57 -10.91 22.20 8.46
CA ASP A 57 -11.93 22.98 9.18
C ASP A 57 -12.72 22.12 10.18
N TYR A 58 -13.12 20.92 9.79
CA TYR A 58 -13.92 20.07 10.68
C TYR A 58 -13.07 19.34 11.71
N TYR A 59 -11.94 18.76 11.31
CA TYR A 59 -11.08 17.98 12.24
C TYR A 59 -10.00 18.79 12.93
N ASN A 60 -9.87 20.09 12.63
CA ASN A 60 -8.81 20.96 13.16
C ASN A 60 -7.41 20.37 12.92
N ILE A 61 -7.19 19.84 11.72
CA ILE A 61 -5.88 19.37 11.24
C ILE A 61 -5.08 20.59 10.79
N ASP A 62 -3.77 20.62 11.06
CA ASP A 62 -2.91 21.75 10.69
C ASP A 62 -2.48 21.72 9.23
N LEU A 63 -2.27 20.54 8.64
CA LEU A 63 -1.87 20.36 7.25
C LEU A 63 -2.44 19.07 6.65
N VAL A 64 -2.82 19.13 5.38
CA VAL A 64 -3.26 17.96 4.59
C VAL A 64 -2.22 17.65 3.53
N GLY A 65 -1.69 16.43 3.52
CA GLY A 65 -0.72 15.99 2.53
C GLY A 65 -1.38 15.30 1.33
N TRP A 66 -0.84 15.59 0.15
CA TRP A 66 -1.23 15.04 -1.14
C TRP A 66 -0.05 14.26 -1.70
N GLY A 67 -0.28 13.01 -2.08
CA GLY A 67 0.79 12.11 -2.54
C GLY A 67 0.55 11.66 -3.98
N THR A 68 -0.34 10.69 -4.15
CA THR A 68 -0.58 10.02 -5.44
C THR A 68 -0.82 10.95 -6.64
N PRO A 69 -1.60 12.05 -6.54
CA PRO A 69 -1.79 12.93 -7.68
C PRO A 69 -0.50 13.59 -8.19
N PHE A 70 0.50 13.78 -7.32
CA PHE A 70 1.80 14.33 -7.71
C PHE A 70 2.62 13.37 -8.59
N LEU A 71 2.27 12.09 -8.68
CA LEU A 71 2.88 11.18 -9.66
C LEU A 71 2.56 11.56 -11.11
N LEU A 72 1.55 12.42 -11.33
CA LEU A 72 1.22 12.99 -12.65
C LEU A 72 1.78 14.41 -12.83
N VAL A 73 2.73 14.81 -11.99
CA VAL A 73 3.42 16.11 -12.03
C VAL A 73 4.91 15.87 -12.31
N PRO A 74 5.35 15.98 -13.57
CA PRO A 74 6.76 15.75 -13.95
C PRO A 74 7.74 16.67 -13.22
N GLU A 75 7.30 17.89 -12.86
CA GLU A 75 8.12 18.87 -12.12
C GLU A 75 8.37 18.46 -10.65
N ALA A 76 7.61 17.51 -10.12
CA ALA A 76 7.67 17.11 -8.71
C ALA A 76 8.15 15.66 -8.50
N THR A 77 8.32 14.88 -9.57
CA THR A 77 8.69 13.47 -9.49
C THR A 77 9.70 13.09 -10.57
N ASN A 78 10.53 12.09 -10.27
CA ASN A 78 11.47 11.50 -11.24
C ASN A 78 10.87 10.21 -11.82
N LEU A 79 9.66 10.31 -12.36
CA LEU A 79 9.01 9.21 -13.08
C LEU A 79 9.34 9.29 -14.57
N ASP A 80 9.75 8.17 -15.17
CA ASP A 80 9.97 8.09 -16.62
C ASP A 80 8.65 8.17 -17.40
N ASP A 81 8.74 8.53 -18.68
CA ASP A 81 7.58 8.82 -19.52
C ASP A 81 6.62 7.63 -19.62
N GLU A 82 7.15 6.41 -19.77
CA GLU A 82 6.35 5.18 -19.83
C GLU A 82 5.56 4.95 -18.53
N THR A 83 6.20 5.20 -17.38
CA THR A 83 5.56 5.06 -16.07
C THR A 83 4.50 6.13 -15.84
N ILE A 84 4.76 7.40 -16.18
CA ILE A 84 3.76 8.47 -16.04
C ILE A 84 2.56 8.21 -16.96
N GLU A 85 2.79 7.76 -18.19
CA GLU A 85 1.72 7.44 -19.14
C GLU A 85 0.85 6.27 -18.65
N LEU A 86 1.46 5.21 -18.11
CA LEU A 86 0.75 4.11 -17.47
C LEU A 86 -0.15 4.62 -16.33
N LEU A 87 0.38 5.47 -15.46
CA LEU A 87 -0.34 6.04 -14.32
C LEU A 87 -1.50 6.93 -14.77
N CYS A 88 -1.30 7.75 -15.81
CA CYS A 88 -2.31 8.65 -16.36
C CYS A 88 -3.50 7.88 -16.97
N ASN A 89 -3.25 6.68 -17.50
CA ASN A 89 -4.26 5.86 -18.14
C ASN A 89 -4.95 4.88 -17.18
N ALA A 90 -4.36 4.59 -16.02
CA ALA A 90 -4.85 3.64 -15.04
C ALA A 90 -6.32 3.89 -14.62
N LYS A 91 -7.10 2.81 -14.59
CA LYS A 91 -8.48 2.77 -14.10
C LYS A 91 -8.55 2.10 -12.74
N GLU A 92 -9.76 2.05 -12.17
CA GLU A 92 -9.98 1.49 -10.83
C GLU A 92 -9.52 0.04 -10.73
N ASP A 93 -9.75 -0.77 -11.76
CA ASP A 93 -9.36 -2.18 -11.78
C ASP A 93 -7.85 -2.41 -12.02
N ASP A 94 -7.12 -1.37 -12.42
CA ASP A 94 -5.66 -1.44 -12.62
C ASP A 94 -4.89 -1.19 -11.32
N LEU A 95 -5.52 -0.53 -10.35
CA LEU A 95 -4.93 -0.15 -9.07
C LEU A 95 -5.35 -1.14 -7.98
N TYR A 96 -4.40 -1.74 -7.29
CA TYR A 96 -4.71 -2.80 -6.34
C TYR A 96 -3.76 -2.81 -5.14
N LEU A 97 -4.27 -3.27 -3.99
CA LEU A 97 -3.45 -3.54 -2.83
C LEU A 97 -2.64 -4.84 -3.07
N SER A 98 -1.35 -4.69 -3.32
CA SER A 98 -0.49 -5.77 -3.79
C SER A 98 0.12 -6.60 -2.66
N ARG A 99 0.52 -7.83 -3.01
CA ARG A 99 1.32 -8.73 -2.16
C ARG A 99 2.74 -8.93 -2.68
N ILE A 100 3.17 -8.12 -3.65
CA ILE A 100 4.45 -8.25 -4.37
C ILE A 100 5.68 -7.95 -3.49
N SER A 101 5.49 -7.36 -2.31
CA SER A 101 6.58 -7.05 -1.38
C SER A 101 7.31 -8.30 -0.88
N PRO A 102 8.65 -8.35 -0.97
CA PRO A 102 9.43 -9.40 -0.34
C PRO A 102 9.32 -9.44 1.19
N LEU A 103 8.88 -8.34 1.81
CA LEU A 103 8.72 -8.20 3.26
C LEU A 103 7.37 -8.70 3.78
N GLY A 104 6.45 -9.12 2.90
CA GLY A 104 5.08 -9.47 3.28
C GLY A 104 4.20 -8.27 3.62
N VAL A 105 4.73 -7.05 3.56
CA VAL A 105 3.96 -5.80 3.75
C VAL A 105 3.23 -5.44 2.46
N ARG A 106 1.91 -5.26 2.54
CA ARG A 106 1.11 -4.86 1.38
C ARG A 106 1.25 -3.37 1.09
N PHE A 107 1.20 -3.02 -0.19
CA PHE A 107 1.17 -1.64 -0.66
C PHE A 107 0.46 -1.57 -2.01
N ASN A 108 -0.10 -0.41 -2.37
CA ASN A 108 -0.80 -0.27 -3.64
C ASN A 108 0.18 -0.32 -4.82
N ALA A 109 -0.21 -0.98 -5.90
CA ALA A 109 0.52 -1.04 -7.15
C ALA A 109 -0.43 -0.82 -8.34
N VAL A 110 0.15 -0.64 -9.53
CA VAL A 110 -0.58 -0.56 -10.80
C VAL A 110 -0.23 -1.75 -11.68
N LYS A 111 -1.23 -2.39 -12.28
CA LYS A 111 -1.04 -3.48 -13.23
C LYS A 111 -0.35 -2.97 -14.49
N GLY A 112 0.46 -3.82 -15.11
CA GLY A 112 1.17 -3.48 -16.35
C GLY A 112 2.40 -2.62 -16.14
N ASN A 113 2.83 -2.39 -14.89
CA ASN A 113 4.14 -1.76 -14.66
C ASN A 113 5.26 -2.64 -15.22
N THR A 114 6.36 -2.02 -15.65
CA THR A 114 7.42 -2.73 -16.37
C THR A 114 8.16 -3.75 -15.50
N GLN A 115 8.16 -3.60 -14.17
CA GLN A 115 8.68 -4.63 -13.25
C GLN A 115 7.81 -5.89 -13.23
N GLU A 116 6.48 -5.74 -13.30
CA GLU A 116 5.55 -6.84 -13.42
C GLU A 116 5.74 -7.59 -14.75
N ILE A 117 5.88 -6.85 -15.86
CA ILE A 117 6.13 -7.44 -17.19
C ILE A 117 7.43 -8.24 -17.19
N GLU A 118 8.51 -7.68 -16.65
CA GLU A 118 9.80 -8.37 -16.55
C GLU A 118 9.71 -9.64 -15.69
N LYS A 119 9.01 -9.57 -14.55
CA LYS A 119 8.75 -10.73 -13.67
C LYS A 119 8.00 -11.84 -14.39
N LEU A 120 6.93 -11.50 -15.12
CA LEU A 120 6.14 -12.49 -15.87
C LEU A 120 6.94 -13.13 -16.99
N LYS A 121 7.84 -12.38 -17.63
CA LYS A 121 8.77 -12.92 -18.63
C LYS A 121 9.75 -13.92 -18.01
N LEU A 122 10.35 -13.58 -16.87
CA LEU A 122 11.24 -14.50 -16.15
C LEU A 122 10.55 -15.80 -15.76
N ASP A 123 9.27 -15.72 -15.35
CA ASP A 123 8.46 -16.90 -15.07
C ASP A 123 8.23 -17.75 -16.32
N ALA A 124 7.81 -17.13 -17.44
CA ALA A 124 7.60 -17.81 -18.72
C ALA A 124 8.88 -18.49 -19.25
N ASP A 125 10.04 -17.90 -19.00
CA ASP A 125 11.36 -18.46 -19.35
C ASP A 125 11.81 -19.58 -18.40
N GLY A 126 10.99 -19.99 -17.42
CA GLY A 126 11.31 -21.04 -16.44
C GLY A 126 12.36 -20.61 -15.41
N THR A 127 12.57 -19.30 -15.26
CA THR A 127 13.55 -18.73 -14.33
C THR A 127 12.96 -17.68 -13.39
N PRO A 128 11.84 -17.98 -12.70
CA PRO A 128 11.13 -17.00 -11.89
C PRO A 128 12.03 -16.41 -10.79
N GLY A 129 11.82 -15.12 -10.51
CA GLY A 129 12.51 -14.38 -9.46
C GLY A 129 13.79 -13.68 -9.90
N SER A 130 14.18 -12.68 -9.12
CA SER A 130 15.34 -11.82 -9.39
C SER A 130 16.67 -12.50 -9.02
N SER A 131 17.76 -12.12 -9.70
CA SER A 131 19.12 -12.43 -9.27
C SER A 131 19.49 -11.78 -7.91
N CYS A 132 18.66 -10.87 -7.41
CA CYS A 132 18.80 -10.12 -6.16
C CYS A 132 20.17 -9.40 -6.05
N PRO A 133 20.46 -8.45 -6.96
CA PRO A 133 21.79 -7.85 -7.04
C PRO A 133 22.09 -6.89 -5.89
N LYS A 134 21.08 -6.17 -5.40
CA LYS A 134 21.23 -5.16 -4.32
C LYS A 134 21.16 -5.73 -2.90
N ARG A 135 20.40 -6.82 -2.72
CA ARG A 135 20.26 -7.55 -1.43
C ARG A 135 19.74 -6.73 -0.23
N PHE A 136 19.13 -5.56 -0.44
CA PHE A 136 18.62 -4.75 0.69
C PHE A 136 17.43 -5.38 1.42
N LEU A 137 16.66 -6.26 0.75
CA LEU A 137 15.48 -6.92 1.31
C LEU A 137 15.69 -8.43 1.57
N THR A 138 16.92 -8.86 1.86
CA THR A 138 17.21 -10.26 2.21
C THR A 138 16.97 -10.51 3.70
N PHE A 139 15.79 -11.01 4.05
CA PHE A 139 15.40 -11.24 5.46
C PHE A 139 14.97 -12.67 5.77
N SER A 140 14.67 -13.51 4.77
CA SER A 140 14.20 -14.88 5.03
C SER A 140 15.37 -15.85 5.22
N GLN A 141 15.38 -16.58 6.33
CA GLN A 141 16.31 -17.68 6.62
C GLN A 141 15.64 -19.05 6.49
N GLU A 142 14.47 -19.13 5.84
CA GLU A 142 13.67 -20.36 5.74
C GLU A 142 14.45 -21.55 5.15
N TYR A 143 15.36 -21.28 4.21
CA TYR A 143 16.10 -22.32 3.48
C TYR A 143 17.62 -22.26 3.62
N THR A 144 18.15 -21.20 4.22
CA THR A 144 19.60 -20.95 4.21
C THR A 144 20.02 -20.19 5.45
N ASP A 145 21.20 -20.53 6.00
CA ASP A 145 21.79 -19.84 7.16
C ASP A 145 21.95 -18.34 6.92
N ARG A 146 22.35 -17.96 5.70
CA ARG A 146 22.39 -16.55 5.28
C ARG A 146 21.02 -16.14 4.77
N PRO A 147 20.42 -15.04 5.24
CA PRO A 147 19.13 -14.58 4.75
C PRO A 147 19.13 -14.39 3.23
N ILE A 148 18.05 -14.80 2.57
CA ILE A 148 17.76 -14.58 1.16
C ILE A 148 16.43 -13.83 1.00
N CYS A 149 16.25 -13.21 -0.18
CA CYS A 149 15.04 -12.45 -0.51
C CYS A 149 13.98 -13.40 -1.06
N THR A 150 12.72 -13.24 -0.65
CA THR A 150 11.60 -14.06 -1.13
C THR A 150 11.27 -13.82 -2.61
N ALA A 151 11.62 -12.65 -3.16
CA ALA A 151 11.59 -12.37 -4.60
C ALA A 151 12.83 -12.87 -5.37
N SER A 152 13.78 -13.54 -4.71
CA SER A 152 14.97 -14.04 -5.41
C SER A 152 14.67 -15.35 -6.14
N LYS A 153 15.34 -15.55 -7.28
CA LYS A 153 15.31 -16.81 -8.04
C LYS A 153 15.65 -18.01 -7.18
N LYS A 154 16.62 -17.86 -6.26
CA LYS A 154 17.00 -18.93 -5.33
C LYS A 154 15.83 -19.32 -4.43
N PHE A 155 15.15 -18.35 -3.82
CA PHE A 155 14.04 -18.63 -2.92
C PHE A 155 12.84 -19.23 -3.67
N GLN A 156 12.42 -18.60 -4.78
CA GLN A 156 11.25 -19.05 -5.54
C GLN A 156 11.47 -20.45 -6.12
N ASN A 157 12.66 -20.77 -6.65
CA ASN A 157 12.94 -22.11 -7.16
C ASN A 157 12.89 -23.21 -6.08
N ILE A 158 13.33 -22.92 -4.85
CA ILE A 158 13.22 -23.89 -3.74
C ILE A 158 11.74 -24.09 -3.40
N LYS A 159 11.00 -23.00 -3.23
CA LYS A 159 9.58 -23.04 -2.86
C LYS A 159 8.69 -23.73 -3.91
N LEU A 160 8.98 -23.52 -5.19
CA LEU A 160 8.26 -24.16 -6.29
C LEU A 160 8.50 -25.69 -6.32
N LYS A 161 9.72 -26.15 -6.02
CA LYS A 161 10.00 -27.59 -5.90
C LYS A 161 9.24 -28.24 -4.74
N GLU A 162 9.21 -27.58 -3.59
CA GLU A 162 8.39 -28.05 -2.46
C GLU A 162 6.91 -28.12 -2.83
N LEU A 163 6.42 -27.15 -3.61
CA LEU A 163 5.05 -27.13 -4.09
C LEU A 163 4.75 -28.27 -5.07
N GLU A 164 5.69 -28.62 -5.95
CA GLU A 164 5.58 -29.78 -6.84
C GLU A 164 5.52 -31.10 -6.05
N GLU A 165 6.30 -31.23 -4.98
CA GLU A 165 6.32 -32.41 -4.11
C GLU A 165 5.06 -32.54 -3.23
N ALA A 166 4.33 -31.45 -3.02
CA ALA A 166 3.13 -31.42 -2.19
C ALA A 166 1.91 -32.16 -2.80
N ASN A 167 1.96 -32.57 -4.07
CA ASN A 167 0.91 -33.34 -4.77
C ASN A 167 -0.50 -32.75 -4.61
N LEU A 168 -0.61 -31.43 -4.73
CA LEU A 168 -1.89 -30.72 -4.68
C LEU A 168 -2.67 -30.92 -5.99
N ASP A 169 -3.99 -30.75 -5.94
CA ASP A 169 -4.78 -30.60 -7.15
C ASP A 169 -4.36 -29.33 -7.92
N LEU A 170 -4.71 -29.29 -9.22
CA LEU A 170 -4.27 -28.25 -10.13
C LEU A 170 -4.71 -26.84 -9.70
N GLU A 171 -5.89 -26.71 -9.08
CA GLU A 171 -6.41 -25.43 -8.64
C GLU A 171 -5.57 -24.88 -7.48
N ASN A 172 -5.40 -25.69 -6.43
CA ASN A 172 -4.58 -25.32 -5.26
C ASN A 172 -3.09 -25.11 -5.61
N TYR A 173 -2.56 -25.92 -6.53
CA TYR A 173 -1.20 -25.73 -7.05
C TYR A 173 -1.04 -24.35 -7.71
N ASN A 174 -1.97 -23.97 -8.59
CA ASN A 174 -1.91 -22.70 -9.31
C ASN A 174 -2.03 -21.49 -8.37
N ILE A 175 -2.88 -21.57 -7.35
CA ILE A 175 -3.02 -20.53 -6.33
C ILE A 175 -1.69 -20.32 -5.59
N LYS A 176 -1.12 -21.38 -5.02
CA LYS A 176 0.14 -21.30 -4.26
C LYS A 176 1.33 -20.91 -5.15
N ARG A 177 1.38 -21.40 -6.39
CA ARG A 177 2.41 -21.00 -7.38
C ARG A 177 2.38 -19.49 -7.62
N LYS A 178 1.19 -18.91 -7.79
CA LYS A 178 1.03 -17.47 -8.00
C LYS A 178 1.54 -16.66 -6.81
N GLU A 179 1.27 -17.08 -5.58
CA GLU A 179 1.75 -16.40 -4.35
C GLU A 179 3.29 -16.41 -4.21
N ILE A 180 3.94 -17.45 -4.74
CA ILE A 180 5.40 -17.55 -4.75
C ILE A 180 5.98 -16.56 -5.78
N ILE A 181 5.40 -16.55 -6.98
CA ILE A 181 5.96 -15.85 -8.14
C ILE A 181 5.61 -14.36 -8.14
N GLU A 182 4.52 -13.95 -7.50
CA GLU A 182 4.08 -12.54 -7.49
C GLU A 182 5.13 -11.59 -6.89
N LYS A 183 6.10 -12.09 -6.10
CA LYS A 183 7.10 -11.27 -5.41
C LYS A 183 8.06 -10.58 -6.38
N GLU A 184 8.25 -9.28 -6.20
CA GLU A 184 9.05 -8.40 -7.09
C GLU A 184 10.33 -7.89 -6.44
N CYS A 185 11.33 -7.57 -7.26
CA CYS A 185 12.58 -6.97 -6.78
C CYS A 185 12.43 -5.46 -6.52
N LEU A 186 11.83 -5.09 -5.40
CA LEU A 186 11.64 -3.68 -5.04
C LEU A 186 12.94 -2.87 -4.91
N CYS A 187 14.06 -3.53 -4.58
CA CYS A 187 15.36 -2.86 -4.44
C CYS A 187 15.85 -2.22 -5.75
N VAL A 188 15.38 -2.74 -6.88
CA VAL A 188 15.75 -2.30 -8.22
C VAL A 188 14.56 -1.53 -8.81
N GLY A 189 13.37 -2.15 -8.82
CA GLY A 189 12.18 -1.58 -9.44
C GLY A 189 11.81 -0.17 -8.95
N LEU A 190 11.89 0.09 -7.64
CA LEU A 190 11.53 1.41 -7.09
C LEU A 190 12.54 2.52 -7.42
N GLY A 191 13.75 2.18 -7.85
CA GLY A 191 14.81 3.15 -8.17
C GLY A 191 15.09 3.31 -9.66
N ASN A 192 14.56 2.41 -10.50
CA ASN A 192 14.93 2.33 -11.92
C ASN A 192 14.47 3.54 -12.74
N SER A 193 13.33 4.11 -12.38
CA SER A 193 12.81 5.30 -13.06
C SER A 193 13.81 6.46 -13.10
N VAL A 194 14.52 6.70 -11.99
CA VAL A 194 15.56 7.73 -11.92
C VAL A 194 16.73 7.39 -12.84
N ASN A 195 17.15 6.11 -12.88
CA ASN A 195 18.24 5.67 -13.76
C ASN A 195 17.88 5.86 -15.24
N HIS A 196 16.61 5.65 -15.62
CA HIS A 196 16.14 5.86 -16.98
C HIS A 196 16.24 7.33 -17.39
N ILE A 197 15.77 8.25 -16.52
CA ILE A 197 15.83 9.69 -16.76
C ILE A 197 17.27 10.18 -16.87
N ASP A 198 18.13 9.73 -15.97
CA ASP A 198 19.53 10.19 -15.90
C ASP A 198 20.45 9.48 -16.91
N GLY A 199 19.93 8.49 -17.66
CA GLY A 199 20.72 7.68 -18.60
C GLY A 199 21.81 6.85 -17.93
N VAL A 200 21.63 6.48 -16.66
CA VAL A 200 22.59 5.70 -15.88
C VAL A 200 22.43 4.22 -16.20
N ASP A 201 23.48 3.62 -16.77
CA ASP A 201 23.45 2.20 -17.14
C ASP A 201 23.24 1.31 -15.92
N ASN A 202 22.18 0.49 -15.98
CA ASN A 202 21.78 -0.32 -14.87
C ASN A 202 22.55 -1.63 -14.82
N LYS A 203 23.58 -1.66 -13.95
CA LYS A 203 24.42 -2.84 -13.71
C LYS A 203 23.64 -4.07 -13.21
N THR A 204 22.35 -3.94 -12.86
CA THR A 204 21.52 -5.02 -12.34
C THR A 204 20.81 -5.88 -13.40
N LYS A 205 20.97 -5.59 -14.70
CA LYS A 205 20.32 -6.30 -15.84
C LYS A 205 18.78 -6.31 -15.81
N SER A 206 18.18 -5.45 -15.00
CA SER A 206 16.74 -5.36 -14.80
C SER A 206 16.36 -3.90 -14.96
N ASN A 207 15.46 -3.61 -15.88
CA ASN A 207 15.03 -2.24 -16.20
C ASN A 207 13.56 -2.02 -15.81
N GLY A 208 12.88 -3.03 -15.28
CA GLY A 208 11.52 -2.88 -14.78
C GLY A 208 11.41 -1.80 -13.69
N VAL A 209 10.33 -1.04 -13.72
CA VAL A 209 9.99 -0.01 -12.75
C VAL A 209 8.78 -0.47 -11.94
N SER A 210 8.90 -0.36 -10.62
CA SER A 210 7.78 -0.50 -9.69
C SER A 210 7.36 0.89 -9.23
N VAL A 211 6.05 1.12 -9.11
CA VAL A 211 5.50 2.37 -8.59
C VAL A 211 4.29 2.08 -7.71
N CYS A 212 4.07 2.92 -6.70
CA CYS A 212 3.09 2.68 -5.64
C CYS A 212 1.95 3.71 -5.60
N PRO A 213 1.13 3.85 -6.66
CA PRO A 213 0.03 4.82 -6.67
C PRO A 213 -1.11 4.39 -5.75
N GLY A 214 -1.74 5.34 -5.06
CA GLY A 214 -2.99 5.10 -4.35
C GLY A 214 -4.18 4.91 -5.31
N PRO A 215 -5.27 4.25 -4.86
CA PRO A 215 -6.42 3.90 -5.72
C PRO A 215 -7.16 5.11 -6.28
N ASN A 216 -7.02 6.28 -5.67
CA ASN A 216 -7.66 7.50 -6.15
C ASN A 216 -7.02 8.09 -7.41
N LEU A 217 -5.88 7.55 -7.86
CA LEU A 217 -5.27 7.91 -9.14
C LEU A 217 -6.24 7.70 -10.32
N ALA A 218 -7.13 6.70 -10.25
CA ALA A 218 -8.06 6.36 -11.34
C ALA A 218 -9.03 7.49 -11.78
N TYR A 219 -9.06 8.60 -11.03
CA TYR A 219 -9.86 9.79 -11.34
C TYR A 219 -9.02 10.97 -11.86
N PHE A 220 -7.70 10.87 -11.83
CA PHE A 220 -6.79 11.83 -12.42
C PHE A 220 -6.33 11.28 -13.78
N SER A 221 -6.71 11.97 -14.86
CA SER A 221 -6.52 11.46 -16.22
C SER A 221 -5.63 12.37 -17.07
N GLU A 222 -4.85 13.23 -16.44
CA GLU A 222 -4.00 14.22 -17.12
C GLU A 222 -2.66 14.37 -16.40
N ILE A 223 -1.61 14.50 -17.19
CA ILE A 223 -0.30 14.97 -16.75
C ILE A 223 -0.40 16.48 -16.63
N VAL A 224 -0.08 17.03 -15.46
CA VAL A 224 -0.28 18.46 -15.16
C VAL A 224 1.00 19.12 -14.63
N SER A 225 1.08 20.44 -14.74
CA SER A 225 2.17 21.21 -14.14
C SER A 225 2.05 21.24 -12.61
N LEU A 226 3.14 21.59 -11.90
CA LEU A 226 3.08 21.80 -10.46
C LEU A 226 2.10 22.91 -10.11
N LYS A 227 2.08 23.97 -10.93
CA LYS A 227 1.15 25.09 -10.77
C LYS A 227 -0.29 24.61 -10.81
N ASP A 228 -0.66 23.79 -11.79
CA ASP A 228 -2.03 23.32 -11.95
C ASP A 228 -2.44 22.36 -10.82
N MET A 229 -1.53 21.49 -10.36
CA MET A 229 -1.79 20.64 -9.18
C MET A 229 -2.01 21.50 -7.92
N VAL A 230 -1.20 22.54 -7.70
CA VAL A 230 -1.36 23.47 -6.57
C VAL A 230 -2.67 24.25 -6.70
N ASP A 231 -2.99 24.76 -7.89
CA ASP A 231 -4.23 25.48 -8.16
C ASP A 231 -5.46 24.58 -7.97
N HIS A 232 -5.35 23.27 -8.24
CA HIS A 232 -6.38 22.28 -7.92
C HIS A 232 -6.58 22.08 -6.41
N ILE A 233 -5.49 21.98 -5.65
CA ILE A 233 -5.55 21.82 -4.19
C ILE A 233 -6.22 23.02 -3.52
N TYR A 234 -5.98 24.22 -4.04
CA TYR A 234 -6.50 25.49 -3.50
C TYR A 234 -7.71 26.05 -4.26
N ASP A 235 -8.48 25.18 -4.93
CA ASP A 235 -9.81 25.48 -5.51
C ASP A 235 -9.83 26.56 -6.61
N LYS A 236 -8.72 26.77 -7.31
CA LYS A 236 -8.66 27.70 -8.45
C LYS A 236 -9.04 27.04 -9.77
N ILE A 237 -8.72 25.76 -9.92
CA ILE A 237 -9.10 24.91 -11.05
C ILE A 237 -9.53 23.54 -10.52
N ASN A 238 -10.13 22.71 -11.39
CA ASN A 238 -10.38 21.31 -11.08
C ASN A 238 -9.81 20.44 -12.21
N ILE A 239 -8.80 19.63 -11.89
CA ILE A 239 -8.15 18.71 -12.86
C ILE A 239 -8.85 17.34 -12.93
N ILE A 240 -9.81 17.07 -12.04
CA ILE A 240 -10.61 15.84 -12.07
C ILE A 240 -11.83 16.07 -12.96
N LYS A 241 -11.83 15.45 -14.15
CA LYS A 241 -12.94 15.53 -15.11
C LYS A 241 -14.11 14.60 -14.78
N ARG A 242 -13.85 13.53 -14.03
CA ARG A 242 -14.84 12.52 -13.64
C ARG A 242 -15.69 13.01 -12.47
N SER A 243 -17.02 12.89 -12.57
CA SER A 243 -17.97 13.28 -11.53
C SER A 243 -18.37 12.13 -10.60
N ASP A 244 -17.92 10.91 -10.87
CA ASP A 244 -18.27 9.69 -10.15
C ASP A 244 -17.23 9.28 -9.09
N ARG A 245 -16.23 10.14 -8.84
CA ARG A 245 -15.25 9.92 -7.77
C ARG A 245 -15.95 9.91 -6.40
N PRO A 246 -15.86 8.83 -5.61
CA PRO A 246 -16.39 8.82 -4.26
C PRO A 246 -15.58 9.76 -3.35
N ASN A 247 -16.21 10.21 -2.27
CA ASN A 247 -15.50 10.90 -1.19
C ASN A 247 -14.36 10.02 -0.63
N LEU A 248 -13.26 10.66 -0.20
CA LEU A 248 -12.08 9.98 0.36
C LEU A 248 -12.42 8.94 1.45
N PHE A 249 -13.41 9.19 2.31
CA PHE A 249 -13.78 8.26 3.39
C PHE A 249 -14.47 7.01 2.87
N ILE A 250 -15.25 7.12 1.80
CA ILE A 250 -15.90 5.97 1.16
C ILE A 250 -14.83 5.09 0.50
N LYS A 251 -13.86 5.70 -0.19
CA LYS A 251 -12.75 4.96 -0.80
C LYS A 251 -11.89 4.26 0.25
N GLU A 252 -11.55 4.96 1.33
CA GLU A 252 -10.78 4.38 2.43
C GLU A 252 -11.56 3.27 3.16
N LEU A 253 -12.87 3.44 3.38
CA LEU A 253 -13.72 2.42 3.99
C LEU A 253 -13.77 1.14 3.14
N ASN A 254 -13.88 1.27 1.82
CA ASN A 254 -13.82 0.13 0.91
C ASN A 254 -12.46 -0.58 0.96
N LEU A 255 -11.36 0.17 1.07
CA LEU A 255 -10.02 -0.41 1.23
C LEU A 255 -9.93 -1.24 2.52
N TYR A 256 -10.38 -0.71 3.66
CA TYR A 256 -10.41 -1.44 4.92
C TYR A 256 -11.33 -2.66 4.84
N TYR A 257 -12.53 -2.51 4.29
CA TYR A 257 -13.49 -3.59 4.11
C TYR A 257 -12.89 -4.74 3.30
N ASN A 258 -12.28 -4.43 2.15
CA ASN A 258 -11.70 -5.43 1.27
C ASN A 258 -10.54 -6.17 1.97
N ASN A 259 -9.63 -5.42 2.59
CA ASN A 259 -8.49 -6.01 3.29
C ASN A 259 -8.92 -6.88 4.49
N MET A 260 -9.91 -6.43 5.27
CA MET A 260 -10.48 -7.21 6.37
C MET A 260 -11.20 -8.46 5.88
N SER A 261 -11.99 -8.34 4.81
CA SER A 261 -12.74 -9.46 4.22
C SER A 261 -11.79 -10.53 3.68
N GLU A 262 -10.71 -10.13 3.02
CA GLU A 262 -9.66 -11.04 2.57
C GLU A 262 -8.99 -11.75 3.75
N GLY A 263 -8.69 -11.03 4.84
CA GLY A 263 -8.15 -11.63 6.07
C GLY A 263 -9.11 -12.63 6.71
N ILE A 264 -10.40 -12.33 6.76
CA ILE A 264 -11.43 -13.26 7.26
C ILE A 264 -11.48 -14.53 6.40
N ASN A 265 -11.49 -14.39 5.07
CA ASN A 265 -11.50 -15.53 4.16
C ASN A 265 -10.26 -16.39 4.31
N TYR A 266 -9.07 -15.78 4.43
CA TYR A 266 -7.82 -16.49 4.71
C TYR A 266 -7.94 -17.36 5.98
N TYR A 267 -8.49 -16.83 7.07
CA TYR A 267 -8.70 -17.63 8.27
C TYR A 267 -9.77 -18.71 8.08
N LYS A 268 -10.85 -18.46 7.33
CA LYS A 268 -11.83 -19.50 7.02
C LYS A 268 -11.18 -20.69 6.30
N GLU A 269 -10.46 -20.42 5.22
CA GLU A 269 -9.73 -21.44 4.43
C GLU A 269 -8.72 -22.19 5.30
N MET A 270 -7.91 -21.46 6.09
CA MET A 270 -6.94 -22.07 7.00
C MET A 270 -7.60 -23.03 8.00
N PHE A 271 -8.74 -22.66 8.59
CA PHE A 271 -9.45 -23.51 9.55
C PHE A 271 -10.20 -24.66 8.88
N GLU A 272 -10.64 -24.50 7.62
CA GLU A 272 -11.20 -25.59 6.82
C GLU A 272 -10.18 -26.72 6.61
N GLU A 273 -8.90 -26.38 6.39
CA GLU A 273 -7.79 -27.33 6.22
C GLU A 273 -7.38 -28.05 7.52
N VAL A 274 -7.66 -27.49 8.70
CA VAL A 274 -7.36 -28.13 10.00
C VAL A 274 -8.27 -29.34 10.22
N LYS A 275 -7.67 -30.55 10.31
CA LYS A 275 -8.38 -31.81 10.63
C LYS A 275 -8.06 -32.32 12.05
N TYR A 276 -9.05 -33.00 12.65
CA TYR A 276 -8.97 -33.91 13.81
C TYR A 276 -8.58 -33.38 15.21
N LYS A 277 -8.01 -32.17 15.37
CA LYS A 277 -7.59 -31.68 16.71
C LYS A 277 -8.38 -30.52 17.31
N PHE A 278 -9.34 -29.93 16.59
CA PHE A 278 -10.04 -28.73 17.02
C PHE A 278 -11.49 -28.61 16.53
N GLU A 279 -12.21 -29.72 16.27
CA GLU A 279 -13.55 -29.68 15.65
C GLU A 279 -14.54 -28.75 16.38
N ASN A 280 -14.65 -28.86 17.71
CA ASN A 280 -15.54 -27.97 18.47
C ASN A 280 -15.11 -26.50 18.42
N VAL A 281 -13.79 -26.22 18.41
CA VAL A 281 -13.24 -24.85 18.33
C VAL A 281 -13.39 -24.29 16.90
N LYS A 282 -13.34 -25.16 15.89
CA LYS A 282 -13.48 -24.82 14.48
C LYS A 282 -14.88 -24.31 14.17
N GLU A 283 -15.92 -25.01 14.63
CA GLU A 283 -17.31 -24.57 14.42
C GLU A 283 -17.58 -23.21 15.07
N ASP A 284 -17.25 -23.07 16.36
CA ASP A 284 -17.42 -21.80 17.09
C ASP A 284 -16.68 -20.64 16.42
N PHE A 285 -15.46 -20.88 15.94
CA PHE A 285 -14.65 -19.87 15.28
C PHE A 285 -15.21 -19.46 13.91
N LEU A 286 -15.66 -20.42 13.09
CA LEU A 286 -16.26 -20.12 11.79
C LEU A 286 -17.55 -19.31 11.92
N VAL A 287 -18.40 -19.65 12.91
CA VAL A 287 -19.62 -18.89 13.25
C VAL A 287 -19.26 -17.45 13.66
N GLU A 288 -18.21 -17.28 14.47
CA GLU A 288 -17.76 -15.94 14.86
C GLU A 288 -17.23 -15.14 13.67
N LEU A 289 -16.47 -15.76 12.76
CA LEU A 289 -16.00 -15.11 11.54
C LEU A 289 -17.15 -14.67 10.64
N GLU A 290 -18.20 -15.48 10.48
CA GLU A 290 -19.41 -15.10 9.75
C GLU A 290 -20.12 -13.91 10.41
N ARG A 291 -20.23 -13.92 11.74
CA ARG A 291 -20.83 -12.81 12.49
C ARG A 291 -20.05 -11.51 12.29
N ILE A 292 -18.72 -11.57 12.33
CA ILE A 292 -17.85 -10.42 12.08
C ILE A 292 -18.00 -9.93 10.64
N GLN A 293 -17.99 -10.85 9.66
CA GLN A 293 -18.18 -10.53 8.25
C GLN A 293 -19.51 -9.82 7.99
N PHE A 294 -20.59 -10.29 8.62
CA PHE A 294 -21.90 -9.64 8.55
C PHE A 294 -21.89 -8.23 9.13
N LYS A 295 -21.28 -8.02 10.31
CA LYS A 295 -21.12 -6.69 10.92
C LYS A 295 -20.36 -5.74 9.99
N ILE A 296 -19.24 -6.20 9.42
CA ILE A 296 -18.40 -5.40 8.52
C ILE A 296 -19.17 -5.04 7.23
N LYS A 297 -19.93 -5.99 6.66
CA LYS A 297 -20.80 -5.72 5.49
C LYS A 297 -21.86 -4.65 5.77
N ASN A 298 -22.41 -4.62 6.98
CA ASN A 298 -23.40 -3.61 7.36
C ASN A 298 -22.80 -2.20 7.53
N LEU A 299 -21.48 -2.06 7.75
CA LEU A 299 -20.82 -0.74 7.77
C LEU A 299 -20.80 -0.07 6.39
N LEU A 300 -20.92 -0.86 5.31
CA LEU A 300 -21.03 -0.35 3.95
C LEU A 300 -22.47 0.05 3.56
N ASN A 301 -23.43 -0.05 4.48
CA ASN A 301 -24.79 0.37 4.20
C ASN A 301 -24.83 1.89 3.95
N PRO A 302 -25.44 2.36 2.85
CA PRO A 302 -25.53 3.80 2.53
C PRO A 302 -26.05 4.66 3.69
N LYS A 303 -26.97 4.14 4.52
CA LYS A 303 -27.47 4.85 5.71
C LYS A 303 -26.42 5.08 6.80
N GLU A 304 -25.46 4.18 6.94
CA GLU A 304 -24.33 4.33 7.86
C GLU A 304 -23.24 5.19 7.23
N ILE A 305 -23.02 5.08 5.91
CA ILE A 305 -22.07 5.92 5.15
C ILE A 305 -22.46 7.40 5.21
N ILE A 306 -23.76 7.74 5.09
CA ILE A 306 -24.26 9.12 5.18
C ILE A 306 -24.01 9.75 6.56
N LYS A 307 -23.82 8.95 7.63
CA LYS A 307 -23.43 9.48 8.96
C LYS A 307 -21.93 9.79 9.05
N ILE A 308 -21.13 9.27 8.12
CA ILE A 308 -19.66 9.39 8.12
C ILE A 308 -19.18 10.55 7.23
N GLY A 309 -19.90 10.82 6.12
CA GLY A 309 -19.63 11.96 5.22
C GLY A 309 -20.33 13.24 5.66
#